data_AF-A0A8T5HB90-F1
#
_entry.id   AF-A0A8T5HB90-F1
#
_cell.length_a   1.000
_cell.length_b   1.000
_cell.length_c   1.000
_cell.angle_alpha   90.00
_cell.angle_beta   90.00
_cell.angle_gamma   90.00
#
_symmetry.space_group_name_H-M   'P 1'
#
loop_
_entity.id
_entity.type
_entity.pdbx_description
1 polymer ?
#
loop_
_entity_poly.entity_id
_entity_poly.type
_entity_poly.pdbx_seq_one_letter_code
_entity_poly.pdbx_strand_id
1 'polypeptide(L)'
;MRFKKLIMPLLFVAIITIFAPMIFAQLNVLDELFSNVIGPNFSVMDLLQKYGAFIEFVLYAILFIGIAEASLGRVQTFQGRGGKAVISVVGIMLAVSLAWFGEKNNFHIYNFGPLAGFLLVVIVFMAVYALIKGMVGVDGFGWQQKAFATALAIVCSLSFVIALFGDLWGWFQEKGGFLYAIIQLVYAISVIFLIYYVIRWAIRMFSNGGAGANANEGVAGVGRRAARGAEVGGHERGELQRARQIIINVGGLSNTLQRLLHTHGGAIHDVAELTRIQGLLTDINVQLNQLHAIEDIVKHDEAQFNRLFPDPALVAGIAEENNLVHGLQLIIEQFERHVTGGDARAANASLLHFHEVITHLLERNGIDIRNIRVHGA
;
A
#
# COMPACT_ATOMS: atom_id res chain seq x y z
N MET A 1 11.31 -11.93 9.56
CA MET A 1 10.21 -11.42 8.70
C MET A 1 9.01 -12.37 8.50
N ARG A 2 9.08 -13.68 8.82
CA ARG A 2 7.96 -14.63 8.57
C ARG A 2 6.77 -14.50 9.54
N PHE A 3 6.96 -13.95 10.73
CA PHE A 3 5.93 -13.86 11.78
C PHE A 3 4.77 -12.91 11.42
N LYS A 4 5.04 -11.78 10.74
CA LYS A 4 4.00 -10.85 10.27
C LYS A 4 3.04 -11.47 9.24
N LYS A 5 3.48 -12.48 8.48
CA LYS A 5 2.64 -13.17 7.48
C LYS A 5 1.67 -14.18 8.11
N LEU A 6 1.93 -14.63 9.34
CA LEU A 6 1.09 -15.56 10.10
C LEU A 6 0.13 -14.86 11.05
N ILE A 7 0.47 -13.66 11.54
CA ILE A 7 -0.41 -12.88 12.43
C ILE A 7 -1.71 -12.49 11.74
N MET A 8 -1.65 -12.05 10.48
CA MET A 8 -2.84 -11.55 9.76
C MET A 8 -3.95 -12.60 9.59
N PRO A 9 -3.68 -13.86 9.16
CA PRO A 9 -4.72 -14.88 9.07
C PRO A 9 -5.19 -15.40 10.43
N LEU A 10 -4.32 -15.43 11.45
CA LEU A 10 -4.73 -15.83 12.79
C LEU A 10 -5.69 -14.80 13.41
N LEU A 11 -5.41 -13.51 13.18
CA LEU A 11 -6.27 -12.41 13.62
C LEU A 11 -7.60 -12.42 12.85
N PHE A 12 -7.57 -12.75 11.55
CA PHE A 12 -8.77 -12.88 10.74
C PHE A 12 -9.65 -14.07 11.15
N VAL A 13 -9.06 -15.24 11.39
CA VAL A 13 -9.78 -16.42 11.91
C VAL A 13 -10.33 -16.13 13.30
N ALA A 14 -9.54 -15.49 14.18
CA ALA A 14 -10.00 -15.08 15.49
C ALA A 14 -11.16 -14.07 15.44
N ILE A 15 -11.12 -13.09 14.54
CA ILE A 15 -12.25 -12.16 14.33
C ILE A 15 -13.48 -12.94 13.86
N ILE A 16 -13.35 -13.82 12.86
CA ILE A 16 -14.51 -14.59 12.37
C ILE A 16 -15.07 -15.50 13.47
N THR A 17 -14.24 -16.17 14.26
CA THR A 17 -14.71 -17.05 15.34
C THR A 17 -15.27 -16.30 16.54
N ILE A 18 -14.85 -15.05 16.79
CA ILE A 18 -15.44 -14.21 17.85
C ILE A 18 -16.77 -13.60 17.40
N PHE A 19 -16.87 -13.19 16.13
CA PHE A 19 -18.09 -12.54 15.61
C PHE A 19 -19.16 -13.53 15.13
N ALA A 20 -18.80 -14.75 14.71
CA ALA A 20 -19.78 -15.74 14.27
C ALA A 20 -20.81 -16.11 15.37
N PRO A 21 -20.43 -16.39 16.63
CA PRO A 21 -21.39 -16.66 17.70
C PRO A 21 -22.29 -15.47 18.02
N MET A 22 -21.76 -14.23 17.96
CA MET A 22 -22.52 -13.00 18.16
C MET A 22 -23.60 -12.75 17.09
N ILE A 23 -23.41 -13.26 15.87
CA ILE A 23 -24.40 -13.15 14.80
C ILE A 23 -25.50 -14.22 14.97
N PHE A 24 -25.17 -15.39 15.51
CA PHE A 24 -26.11 -16.49 15.71
C PHE A 24 -26.87 -16.45 17.04
N ALA A 25 -26.28 -15.84 18.07
CA ALA A 25 -26.96 -15.58 19.32
C ALA A 25 -27.53 -14.15 19.29
N GLN A 26 -28.85 -14.02 19.19
CA GLN A 26 -29.59 -12.78 19.47
C GLN A 26 -29.48 -12.35 20.96
N LEU A 27 -28.34 -12.59 21.61
CA LEU A 27 -28.07 -12.13 22.96
C LEU A 27 -27.57 -10.69 22.83
N ASN A 28 -28.35 -9.74 23.37
CA ASN A 28 -27.87 -8.38 23.62
C ASN A 28 -26.72 -8.48 24.64
N VAL A 29 -25.49 -8.63 24.14
CA VAL A 29 -24.29 -8.84 24.96
C VAL A 29 -24.11 -7.71 25.97
N LEU A 30 -24.55 -6.49 25.63
CA LEU A 30 -24.55 -5.38 26.57
C LEU A 30 -25.55 -5.59 27.71
N ASP A 31 -26.77 -6.03 27.43
CA ASP A 31 -27.75 -6.31 28.49
C ASP A 31 -27.26 -7.44 29.40
N GLU A 32 -26.62 -8.48 28.86
CA GLU A 32 -26.05 -9.57 29.66
C GLU A 32 -24.82 -9.11 30.47
N LEU A 33 -23.93 -8.31 29.90
CA LEU A 33 -22.77 -7.76 30.61
C LEU A 33 -23.20 -6.77 31.71
N PHE A 34 -24.16 -5.90 31.43
CA PHE A 34 -24.59 -4.88 32.37
C PHE A 34 -25.62 -5.38 33.38
N SER A 35 -26.47 -6.36 33.05
CA SER A 35 -27.36 -6.98 34.04
C SER A 35 -26.59 -7.66 35.15
N ASN A 36 -25.44 -8.26 34.83
CA ASN A 36 -24.52 -8.86 35.80
C ASN A 36 -23.82 -7.83 36.72
N VAL A 37 -23.68 -6.57 36.29
CA VAL A 37 -22.94 -5.53 37.03
C VAL A 37 -23.87 -4.51 37.72
N ILE A 38 -24.97 -4.14 37.08
CA ILE A 38 -25.86 -3.03 37.47
C ILE A 38 -27.21 -3.55 38.00
N GLY A 39 -27.53 -4.82 37.72
CA GLY A 39 -28.72 -5.52 38.22
C GLY A 39 -29.70 -5.93 37.11
N PRO A 40 -30.65 -6.84 37.41
CA PRO A 40 -31.50 -7.52 36.42
C PRO A 40 -32.51 -6.62 35.70
N ASN A 41 -32.72 -5.38 36.17
CA ASN A 41 -33.64 -4.42 35.55
C ASN A 41 -32.92 -3.34 34.73
N PHE A 42 -31.63 -3.53 34.43
CA PHE A 42 -30.91 -2.58 33.59
C PHE A 42 -31.32 -2.76 32.11
N SER A 43 -31.99 -1.76 31.54
CA SER A 43 -32.23 -1.67 30.10
C SER A 43 -31.32 -0.62 29.48
N VAL A 44 -30.64 -0.98 28.39
CA VAL A 44 -29.88 -0.03 27.56
C VAL A 44 -30.78 1.13 27.08
N MET A 45 -32.08 0.85 26.86
CA MET A 45 -33.06 1.87 26.48
C MET A 45 -33.24 2.93 27.57
N ASP A 46 -33.28 2.54 28.83
CA ASP A 46 -33.42 3.49 29.96
C ASP A 46 -32.15 4.34 30.12
N LEU A 47 -30.98 3.75 29.87
CA LEU A 47 -29.72 4.50 29.87
C LEU A 47 -29.67 5.51 28.72
N LEU A 48 -30.13 5.12 27.53
CA LEU A 48 -30.27 6.01 26.37
C LEU A 48 -31.26 7.15 26.63
N GLN A 49 -32.36 6.89 27.32
CA GLN A 49 -33.32 7.93 27.69
C GLN A 49 -32.72 8.88 28.74
N LYS A 50 -32.01 8.36 29.74
CA LYS A 50 -31.42 9.17 30.82
C LYS A 50 -30.25 10.03 30.37
N TYR A 51 -29.38 9.51 29.50
CA TYR A 51 -28.20 10.20 29.00
C TYR A 51 -28.30 10.59 27.53
N GLY A 52 -29.51 10.63 26.96
CA GLY A 52 -29.76 10.89 25.55
C GLY A 52 -29.09 12.16 25.05
N ALA A 53 -29.27 13.27 25.76
CA ALA A 53 -28.65 14.55 25.41
C ALA A 53 -27.11 14.48 25.36
N PHE A 54 -26.49 13.73 26.27
CA PHE A 54 -25.03 13.56 26.28
C PHE A 54 -24.55 12.68 25.11
N ILE A 55 -25.26 11.59 24.83
CA ILE A 55 -24.95 10.69 23.72
C ILE A 55 -25.12 11.41 22.38
N GLU A 56 -26.18 12.19 22.23
CA GLU A 56 -26.42 13.05 21.06
C GLU A 56 -25.33 14.10 20.89
N PHE A 57 -24.92 14.76 21.98
CA PHE A 57 -23.80 15.68 21.96
C PHE A 57 -22.50 15.02 21.46
N VAL A 58 -22.17 13.82 21.96
CA VAL A 58 -20.97 13.07 21.53
C VAL A 58 -21.07 12.69 20.04
N LEU A 59 -22.25 12.22 19.59
CA LEU A 59 -22.48 11.90 18.18
C LEU A 59 -22.32 13.13 17.29
N TYR A 60 -22.90 14.26 17.67
CA TYR A 60 -22.74 15.53 16.96
C TYR A 60 -21.28 15.99 16.96
N ALA A 61 -20.55 15.83 18.06
CA ALA A 61 -19.14 16.19 18.16
C ALA A 61 -18.30 15.39 17.17
N ILE A 62 -18.45 14.07 17.13
CA ILE A 62 -17.72 13.22 16.18
C ILE A 62 -18.07 13.59 14.73
N LEU A 63 -19.35 13.76 14.44
CA LEU A 63 -19.84 14.12 13.10
C LEU A 63 -19.27 15.47 12.64
N PHE A 64 -19.41 16.51 13.45
CA PHE A 64 -18.97 17.85 13.08
C PHE A 64 -17.46 18.00 13.10
N ILE A 65 -16.72 17.31 13.96
CA ILE A 65 -15.26 17.24 13.87
C ILE A 65 -14.84 16.62 12.53
N GLY A 66 -15.49 15.52 12.12
CA GLY A 66 -15.22 14.87 10.83
C GLY A 66 -15.52 15.77 9.64
N ILE A 67 -16.67 16.47 9.65
CA ILE A 67 -17.03 17.44 8.60
C ILE A 67 -16.07 18.64 8.60
N ALA A 68 -15.70 19.15 9.77
CA ALA A 68 -14.74 20.24 9.90
C ALA A 68 -13.37 19.82 9.38
N GLU A 69 -12.88 18.62 9.68
CA GLU A 69 -11.61 18.12 9.16
C GLU A 69 -11.67 17.90 7.63
N ALA A 70 -12.78 17.40 7.10
CA ALA A 70 -12.95 17.21 5.67
C ALA A 70 -13.01 18.53 4.88
N SER A 71 -13.64 19.56 5.45
CA SER A 71 -13.84 20.87 4.81
C SER A 71 -12.66 21.80 5.01
N LEU A 72 -12.19 21.97 6.25
CA LEU A 72 -11.12 22.90 6.62
C LEU A 72 -9.72 22.27 6.55
N GLY A 73 -9.60 20.95 6.73
CA GLY A 73 -8.31 20.26 6.70
C GLY A 73 -7.60 20.30 5.34
N ARG A 74 -8.33 20.60 4.26
CA ARG A 74 -7.74 20.80 2.91
C ARG A 74 -7.12 22.18 2.72
N VAL A 75 -7.43 23.15 3.58
CA VAL A 75 -6.91 24.50 3.45
C VAL A 75 -5.49 24.54 4.00
N GLN A 76 -4.53 24.96 3.17
CA GLN A 76 -3.10 24.99 3.51
C GLN A 76 -2.78 25.77 4.79
N THR A 77 -3.58 26.79 5.13
CA THR A 77 -3.40 27.59 6.34
C THR A 77 -3.60 26.81 7.64
N PHE A 78 -4.28 25.66 7.61
CA PHE A 78 -4.50 24.81 8.79
C PHE A 78 -3.61 23.55 8.80
N GLN A 79 -2.58 23.48 7.94
CA GLN A 79 -1.62 22.37 7.94
C GLN A 79 -0.64 22.50 9.12
N GLY A 80 -1.00 21.91 10.26
CA GLY A 80 -0.15 21.85 11.44
C GLY A 80 -0.86 21.33 12.69
N ARG A 81 -0.11 21.02 13.75
CA ARG A 81 -0.68 20.60 15.05
C ARG A 81 -1.68 21.63 15.60
N GLY A 82 -1.39 22.92 15.44
CA GLY A 82 -2.29 24.01 15.85
C GLY A 82 -3.57 24.07 15.03
N GLY A 83 -3.47 23.91 13.70
CA GLY A 83 -4.64 23.92 12.81
C GLY A 83 -5.61 22.78 13.11
N LYS A 84 -5.10 21.58 13.41
CA LYS A 84 -5.93 20.44 13.84
C LYS A 84 -6.71 20.73 15.12
N ALA A 85 -6.09 21.35 16.10
CA ALA A 85 -6.77 21.72 17.35
C ALA A 85 -7.91 22.72 17.09
N VAL A 86 -7.69 23.72 16.23
CA VAL A 86 -8.73 24.70 15.84
C VAL A 86 -9.89 24.01 15.14
N ILE A 87 -9.61 23.10 14.20
CA ILE A 87 -10.65 22.32 13.50
C ILE A 87 -11.49 21.51 14.49
N SER A 88 -10.86 20.84 15.47
CA SER A 88 -11.57 20.09 16.51
C SER A 88 -12.43 21.00 17.38
N VAL A 89 -11.93 22.17 17.78
CA VAL A 89 -12.71 23.15 18.57
C VAL A 89 -13.92 23.66 17.78
N VAL A 90 -13.77 23.96 16.49
CA VAL A 90 -14.89 24.37 15.62
C VAL A 90 -15.95 23.26 15.55
N GLY A 91 -15.52 22.00 15.38
CA GLY A 91 -16.44 20.85 15.39
C GLY A 91 -17.19 20.71 16.72
N ILE A 92 -16.50 20.88 17.85
CA ILE A 92 -17.12 20.84 19.19
C ILE A 92 -18.09 22.00 19.38
N MET A 93 -17.75 23.22 18.97
CA MET A 93 -18.66 24.38 19.07
C MET A 93 -19.94 24.19 18.26
N LEU A 94 -19.84 23.60 17.07
CA LEU A 94 -21.00 23.23 16.25
C LEU A 94 -21.85 22.16 16.93
N ALA A 95 -21.22 21.15 17.54
CA ALA A 95 -21.92 20.12 18.28
C ALA A 95 -22.65 20.64 19.52
N VAL A 96 -22.02 21.53 20.30
CA VAL A 96 -22.67 22.21 21.43
C VAL A 96 -23.86 23.03 20.94
N SER A 97 -23.69 23.78 19.85
CA SER A 97 -24.75 24.62 19.28
C SER A 97 -25.95 23.78 18.83
N LEU A 98 -25.70 22.64 18.18
CA LEU A 98 -26.76 21.74 17.73
C LEU A 98 -27.41 20.99 18.90
N ALA A 99 -26.64 20.56 19.91
CA ALA A 99 -27.19 19.93 21.11
C ALA A 99 -28.12 20.89 21.87
N TRP A 100 -27.70 22.15 22.03
CA TRP A 100 -28.52 23.18 22.67
C TRP A 100 -29.77 23.53 21.84
N PHE A 101 -29.63 23.62 20.51
CA PHE A 101 -30.78 23.77 19.61
C PHE A 101 -31.73 22.57 19.69
N GLY A 102 -31.17 21.37 19.84
CA GLY A 102 -31.88 20.10 20.03
C GLY A 102 -32.80 20.15 21.23
N GLU A 103 -32.24 20.50 22.39
CA GLU A 103 -32.97 20.62 23.65
C GLU A 103 -34.11 21.65 23.57
N LYS A 104 -33.84 22.82 22.95
CA LYS A 104 -34.86 23.88 22.85
C LYS A 104 -36.03 23.53 21.93
N ASN A 105 -35.80 22.73 20.89
CA ASN A 105 -36.81 22.42 19.88
C ASN A 105 -37.35 20.98 19.95
N ASN A 106 -37.02 20.22 21.01
CA ASN A 106 -37.26 18.77 21.09
C ASN A 106 -36.73 18.01 19.86
N PHE A 107 -35.61 18.47 19.32
CA PHE A 107 -34.98 17.91 18.14
C PHE A 107 -33.88 16.95 18.56
N HIS A 108 -34.22 15.67 18.55
CA HIS A 108 -33.36 14.57 18.95
C HIS A 108 -32.94 13.74 17.74
N ILE A 109 -31.76 13.12 17.81
CA ILE A 109 -31.29 12.19 16.77
C ILE A 109 -32.30 11.06 16.60
N TYR A 110 -32.89 10.54 17.66
CA TYR A 110 -33.88 9.46 17.54
C TYR A 110 -35.13 9.88 16.73
N ASN A 111 -35.46 11.19 16.69
CA ASN A 111 -36.57 11.71 15.89
C ASN A 111 -36.29 11.69 14.39
N PHE A 112 -35.02 11.59 13.98
CA PHE A 112 -34.68 11.42 12.56
C PHE A 112 -34.99 10.03 12.01
N GLY A 113 -35.53 9.15 12.85
CA GLY A 113 -35.91 7.82 12.41
C GLY A 113 -34.69 7.06 11.87
N PRO A 114 -34.85 6.31 10.78
CA PRO A 114 -33.78 5.46 10.26
C PRO A 114 -32.46 6.18 9.96
N LEU A 115 -32.51 7.48 9.66
CA LEU A 115 -31.30 8.24 9.37
C LEU A 115 -30.32 8.25 10.57
N ALA A 116 -30.83 8.19 11.80
CA ALA A 116 -30.01 8.06 13.00
C ALA A 116 -29.22 6.75 13.03
N GLY A 117 -29.89 5.63 12.72
CA GLY A 117 -29.24 4.32 12.64
C GLY A 117 -28.20 4.28 11.53
N PHE A 118 -28.49 4.90 10.38
CA PHE A 118 -27.54 5.04 9.29
C PHE A 118 -26.28 5.83 9.71
N LEU A 119 -26.45 6.98 10.37
CA LEU A 119 -25.34 7.79 10.87
C LEU A 119 -24.48 7.02 11.88
N LEU A 120 -25.11 6.28 12.79
CA LEU A 120 -24.41 5.45 13.76
C LEU A 120 -23.55 4.37 13.06
N VAL A 121 -24.10 3.68 12.06
CA VAL A 121 -23.34 2.71 11.25
C VAL A 121 -22.15 3.36 10.57
N VAL A 122 -22.32 4.55 9.99
CA VAL A 122 -21.23 5.29 9.33
C VAL A 122 -20.12 5.67 10.32
N ILE A 123 -20.48 6.15 11.52
CA ILE A 123 -19.51 6.53 12.56
C ILE A 123 -18.71 5.30 13.03
N VAL A 124 -19.41 4.19 13.33
CA VAL A 124 -18.76 2.93 13.73
C VAL A 124 -17.85 2.43 12.60
N PHE A 125 -18.30 2.48 11.34
CA PHE A 125 -17.49 2.13 10.18
C PHE A 125 -16.21 2.97 10.11
N MET A 126 -16.29 4.29 10.25
CA MET A 126 -15.11 5.16 10.23
C MET A 126 -14.13 4.82 11.35
N ALA A 127 -14.61 4.57 12.56
CA ALA A 127 -13.78 4.20 13.70
C ALA A 127 -13.08 2.84 13.48
N VAL A 128 -13.83 1.82 13.07
CA VAL A 128 -13.29 0.48 12.78
C VAL A 128 -12.32 0.52 11.61
N TYR A 129 -12.63 1.26 10.55
CA TYR A 129 -11.75 1.44 9.41
C TYR A 129 -10.43 2.12 9.81
N ALA A 130 -10.48 3.17 10.64
CA ALA A 130 -9.28 3.84 11.14
C ALA A 130 -8.40 2.89 11.97
N LEU A 131 -9.00 2.06 12.83
CA LEU A 131 -8.29 1.04 13.60
C LEU A 131 -7.62 0.00 12.69
N ILE A 132 -8.36 -0.58 11.74
CA ILE A 132 -7.83 -1.55 10.78
C ILE A 132 -6.71 -0.92 9.96
N LYS A 133 -6.89 0.33 9.52
CA LYS A 133 -5.88 1.09 8.77
C LYS A 133 -4.58 1.21 9.56
N GLY A 134 -4.67 1.56 10.84
CA GLY A 134 -3.52 1.68 11.75
C GLY A 134 -2.82 0.34 12.03
N MET A 135 -3.58 -0.75 12.19
CA MET A 135 -3.03 -2.08 12.45
C MET A 135 -2.35 -2.72 11.23
N VAL A 136 -2.94 -2.53 10.05
CA VAL A 136 -2.48 -3.18 8.80
C VAL A 136 -1.41 -2.35 8.08
N GLY A 137 -1.30 -1.05 8.35
CA GLY A 137 -0.32 -0.18 7.69
C GLY A 137 -0.64 0.06 6.21
N VAL A 138 -1.90 0.40 5.93
CA VAL A 138 -2.48 0.42 4.56
C VAL A 138 -1.88 1.51 3.64
N ASP A 139 -1.12 2.46 4.19
CA ASP A 139 -0.62 3.62 3.46
C ASP A 139 0.44 3.29 2.38
N GLY A 140 1.11 2.14 2.47
CA GLY A 140 2.10 1.68 1.46
C GLY A 140 1.59 0.62 0.48
N PHE A 141 0.33 0.20 0.58
CA PHE A 141 -0.14 -0.98 -0.14
C PHE A 141 -1.02 -0.68 -1.36
N GLY A 142 -0.95 -1.56 -2.36
CA GLY A 142 -1.71 -1.45 -3.60
C GLY A 142 -3.23 -1.48 -3.40
N TRP A 143 -3.97 -1.01 -4.42
CA TRP A 143 -5.43 -0.85 -4.39
C TRP A 143 -6.21 -2.07 -3.88
N GLN A 144 -5.71 -3.28 -4.16
CA GLN A 144 -6.32 -4.53 -3.69
C GLN A 144 -6.36 -4.65 -2.16
N GLN A 145 -5.35 -4.15 -1.45
CA GLN A 145 -5.31 -4.24 0.01
C GLN A 145 -6.17 -3.18 0.67
N LYS A 146 -6.28 -2.00 0.05
CA LYS A 146 -7.23 -0.97 0.46
C LYS A 146 -8.66 -1.49 0.35
N ALA A 147 -9.00 -2.13 -0.77
CA ALA A 147 -10.31 -2.75 -0.97
C ALA A 147 -10.60 -3.85 0.08
N PHE A 148 -9.62 -4.69 0.39
CA PHE A 148 -9.77 -5.70 1.45
C PHE A 148 -10.00 -5.08 2.84
N ALA A 149 -9.20 -4.07 3.22
CA ALA A 149 -9.35 -3.38 4.50
C ALA A 149 -10.72 -2.68 4.61
N THR A 150 -11.20 -2.07 3.54
CA THR A 150 -12.53 -1.46 3.49
C THR A 150 -13.64 -2.51 3.64
N ALA A 151 -13.57 -3.62 2.89
CA ALA A 151 -14.55 -4.70 2.99
C ALA A 151 -14.59 -5.30 4.41
N LEU A 152 -13.41 -5.54 5.00
CA LEU A 152 -13.30 -6.00 6.39
C LEU A 152 -13.90 -5.00 7.37
N ALA A 153 -13.61 -3.71 7.22
CA ALA A 153 -14.17 -2.68 8.08
C ALA A 153 -15.70 -2.60 7.99
N ILE A 154 -16.27 -2.70 6.79
CA ILE A 154 -17.73 -2.72 6.59
C ILE A 154 -18.33 -3.91 7.34
N VAL A 155 -17.82 -5.12 7.11
CA VAL A 155 -18.36 -6.34 7.74
C VAL A 155 -18.24 -6.24 9.27
N CYS A 156 -17.06 -5.90 9.79
CA CYS A 156 -16.85 -5.75 11.23
C CYS A 156 -17.74 -4.68 11.84
N SER A 157 -17.88 -3.51 11.20
CA SER A 157 -18.72 -2.43 11.71
C SER A 157 -20.20 -2.82 11.75
N LEU A 158 -20.71 -3.50 10.72
CA LEU A 158 -22.11 -3.88 10.67
C LEU A 158 -22.40 -4.98 11.70
N SER A 159 -21.54 -6.01 11.77
CA SER A 159 -21.67 -7.07 12.78
C SER A 159 -21.58 -6.51 14.20
N PHE A 160 -20.72 -5.52 14.43
CA PHE A 160 -20.62 -4.83 15.72
C PHE A 160 -21.90 -4.07 16.06
N VAL A 161 -22.49 -3.35 15.09
CA VAL A 161 -23.76 -2.64 15.32
C VAL A 161 -24.89 -3.62 15.59
N ILE A 162 -24.98 -4.72 14.85
CA ILE A 162 -26.00 -5.76 15.06
C ILE A 162 -25.84 -6.41 16.44
N ALA A 163 -24.62 -6.70 16.86
CA ALA A 163 -24.35 -7.38 18.12
C ALA A 163 -24.56 -6.48 19.35
N LEU A 164 -24.20 -5.20 19.27
CA LEU A 164 -24.34 -4.26 20.39
C LEU A 164 -25.70 -3.55 20.42
N PHE A 165 -26.29 -3.30 19.27
CA PHE A 165 -27.51 -2.51 19.14
C PHE A 165 -28.59 -3.29 18.40
N GLY A 166 -28.83 -4.54 18.80
CA GLY A 166 -29.79 -5.44 18.17
C GLY A 166 -31.19 -4.83 18.03
N ASP A 167 -31.68 -4.16 19.07
CA ASP A 167 -32.99 -3.49 19.05
C ASP A 167 -33.05 -2.32 18.07
N LEU A 168 -31.99 -1.50 18.03
CA LEU A 168 -31.87 -0.40 17.09
C LEU A 168 -31.75 -0.91 15.66
N TRP A 169 -31.06 -2.03 15.45
CA TRP A 169 -30.99 -2.68 14.15
C TRP A 169 -32.34 -3.24 13.72
N GLY A 170 -33.08 -3.94 14.60
CA GLY A 170 -34.42 -4.43 14.32
C GLY A 170 -35.41 -3.30 13.96
N TRP A 171 -35.38 -2.20 14.71
CA TRP A 171 -36.14 -1.00 14.35
C TRP A 171 -35.70 -0.40 13.01
N PHE A 172 -34.39 -0.36 12.74
CA PHE A 172 -33.86 0.12 11.47
C PHE A 172 -34.27 -0.78 10.29
N GLN A 173 -34.40 -2.10 10.50
CA GLN A 173 -34.97 -3.02 9.51
C GLN A 173 -36.44 -2.70 9.21
N GLU A 174 -37.22 -2.44 10.26
CA GLU A 174 -38.66 -2.19 10.12
C GLU A 174 -38.96 -0.83 9.46
N LYS A 175 -38.26 0.23 9.90
CA LYS A 175 -38.55 1.60 9.46
C LYS A 175 -37.64 2.09 8.34
N GLY A 176 -36.50 1.46 8.11
CA GLY A 176 -35.44 1.97 7.23
C GLY A 176 -35.74 2.00 5.74
N GLY A 177 -36.71 1.20 5.28
CA GLY A 177 -37.13 1.17 3.88
C GLY A 177 -35.92 1.03 2.93
N PHE A 178 -35.73 2.03 2.05
CA PHE A 178 -34.65 2.01 1.06
C PHE A 178 -33.24 2.10 1.67
N LEU A 179 -33.05 2.79 2.81
CA LEU A 179 -31.74 2.92 3.44
C LEU A 179 -31.23 1.56 3.96
N TYR A 180 -32.15 0.77 4.52
CA TYR A 180 -31.84 -0.59 4.95
C TYR A 180 -31.41 -1.47 3.77
N ALA A 181 -32.12 -1.39 2.64
CA ALA A 181 -31.77 -2.13 1.43
C ALA A 181 -30.37 -1.75 0.89
N ILE A 182 -30.01 -0.47 0.91
CA ILE A 182 -28.67 0.00 0.49
C ILE A 182 -27.60 -0.58 1.41
N ILE A 183 -27.79 -0.49 2.73
CA ILE A 183 -26.81 -1.03 3.69
C ILE A 183 -26.64 -2.54 3.51
N GLN A 184 -27.74 -3.28 3.36
CA GLN A 184 -27.69 -4.73 3.13
C GLN A 184 -26.96 -5.08 1.83
N LEU A 185 -27.19 -4.30 0.76
CA LEU A 185 -26.50 -4.49 -0.52
C LEU A 185 -24.99 -4.21 -0.38
N VAL A 186 -24.60 -3.12 0.30
CA VAL A 186 -23.20 -2.80 0.57
C VAL A 186 -22.53 -3.88 1.43
N TYR A 187 -23.25 -4.40 2.43
CA TYR A 187 -22.78 -5.50 3.26
C TYR A 187 -22.58 -6.79 2.45
N ALA A 188 -23.57 -7.19 1.64
CA ALA A 188 -23.49 -8.37 0.79
C ALA A 188 -22.31 -8.30 -0.19
N ILE A 189 -22.13 -7.16 -0.86
CA ILE A 189 -20.97 -6.92 -1.74
C ILE A 189 -19.67 -7.06 -0.96
N SER A 190 -19.58 -6.46 0.23
CA SER A 190 -18.38 -6.50 1.07
C SER A 190 -18.03 -7.93 1.50
N VAL A 191 -19.04 -8.74 1.86
CA VAL A 191 -18.86 -10.16 2.19
C VAL A 191 -18.34 -10.95 0.98
N ILE A 192 -18.92 -10.74 -0.21
CA ILE A 192 -18.46 -11.41 -1.44
C ILE A 192 -16.99 -11.07 -1.74
N PHE A 193 -16.62 -9.79 -1.67
CA PHE A 193 -15.23 -9.37 -1.86
C PHE A 193 -14.30 -10.00 -0.82
N LEU A 194 -14.72 -10.01 0.44
CA LEU A 194 -13.95 -10.58 1.54
C LEU A 194 -13.71 -12.08 1.34
N ILE A 195 -14.74 -12.85 0.95
CA ILE A 195 -14.62 -14.27 0.60
C ILE A 195 -13.65 -14.46 -0.58
N TYR A 196 -13.81 -13.68 -1.64
CA TYR A 196 -12.91 -13.73 -2.80
C TYR A 196 -11.44 -13.51 -2.41
N TYR A 197 -11.18 -12.49 -1.59
CA TYR A 197 -9.82 -12.19 -1.12
C TYR A 197 -9.26 -13.29 -0.21
N VAL A 198 -10.10 -13.90 0.64
CA VAL A 198 -9.71 -15.03 1.50
C VAL A 198 -9.35 -16.25 0.65
N ILE A 199 -10.17 -16.61 -0.34
CA ILE A 199 -9.90 -17.73 -1.25
C ILE A 199 -8.60 -17.49 -2.02
N ARG A 200 -8.44 -16.30 -2.62
CA ARG A 200 -7.22 -15.94 -3.36
C ARG A 200 -5.99 -15.98 -2.46
N TRP A 201 -6.13 -15.54 -1.21
CA TRP A 201 -5.07 -15.61 -0.22
C TRP A 201 -4.73 -17.07 0.15
N ALA A 202 -5.74 -17.91 0.40
CA ALA A 202 -5.56 -19.34 0.71
C ALA A 202 -4.84 -20.07 -0.44
N ILE A 203 -5.25 -19.86 -1.69
CA ILE A 203 -4.59 -20.44 -2.88
C ILE A 203 -3.12 -20.02 -2.94
N ARG A 204 -2.79 -18.76 -2.68
CA ARG A 204 -1.39 -18.28 -2.62
C ARG A 204 -0.59 -18.92 -1.50
N MET A 205 -1.23 -19.21 -0.36
CA MET A 205 -0.59 -19.87 0.77
C MET A 205 -0.24 -21.32 0.43
N PHE A 206 -1.17 -22.07 -0.15
CA PHE A 206 -0.95 -23.46 -0.54
C PHE A 206 -0.01 -23.60 -1.75
N SER A 207 -0.13 -22.74 -2.76
CA SER A 207 0.75 -22.77 -3.94
C SER A 207 2.20 -22.42 -3.60
N ASN A 208 2.45 -21.43 -2.73
CA ASN A 208 3.81 -21.09 -2.31
C ASN A 208 4.38 -22.05 -1.25
N GLY A 209 3.52 -22.75 -0.49
CA GLY A 209 3.93 -23.78 0.47
C GLY A 209 4.39 -25.09 -0.18
N GLY A 210 3.82 -25.44 -1.35
CA GLY A 210 4.13 -26.70 -2.05
C GLY A 210 5.39 -26.69 -2.92
N ALA A 211 5.82 -25.52 -3.41
CA ALA A 211 6.92 -25.44 -4.37
C ALA A 211 8.34 -25.41 -3.72
N GLY A 212 8.43 -25.31 -2.39
CA GLY A 212 9.72 -25.10 -1.69
C GLY A 212 10.19 -26.23 -0.78
N ALA A 213 9.40 -27.27 -0.53
CA ALA A 213 9.72 -28.30 0.46
C ALA A 213 10.40 -29.57 -0.10
N ASN A 214 10.24 -29.87 -1.40
CA ASN A 214 10.69 -31.16 -1.96
C ASN A 214 11.95 -31.11 -2.84
N ALA A 215 12.66 -29.98 -2.92
CA ALA A 215 13.86 -29.88 -3.75
C ALA A 215 15.17 -30.30 -3.03
N ASN A 216 15.15 -30.56 -1.71
CA ASN A 216 16.38 -30.77 -0.93
C ASN A 216 16.53 -32.15 -0.25
N GLU A 217 15.55 -33.05 -0.31
CA GLU A 217 15.67 -34.37 0.35
C GLU A 217 16.17 -35.50 -0.58
N GLY A 218 16.39 -35.21 -1.87
CA GLY A 218 16.87 -36.21 -2.84
C GLY A 218 18.40 -36.33 -2.99
N VAL A 219 19.21 -35.50 -2.33
CA VAL A 219 20.67 -35.41 -2.62
C VAL A 219 21.54 -35.71 -1.39
N ALA A 220 21.06 -36.55 -0.47
CA ALA A 220 21.88 -37.04 0.65
C ALA A 220 22.89 -38.15 0.24
N GLY A 221 22.80 -38.70 -0.98
CA GLY A 221 23.65 -39.81 -1.45
C GLY A 221 24.85 -39.42 -2.35
N VAL A 222 24.91 -38.18 -2.86
CA VAL A 222 25.93 -37.74 -3.84
C VAL A 222 26.91 -36.70 -3.24
N GLY A 223 26.85 -36.52 -1.91
CA GLY A 223 27.49 -35.45 -1.15
C GLY A 223 29.00 -35.58 -0.86
N ARG A 224 29.79 -36.27 -1.69
CA ARG A 224 31.26 -36.19 -1.60
C ARG A 224 31.99 -35.81 -2.88
N ARG A 225 31.32 -35.80 -4.03
CA ARG A 225 31.91 -35.30 -5.29
C ARG A 225 31.34 -33.96 -5.75
N ALA A 226 30.15 -33.56 -5.28
CA ALA A 226 29.54 -32.26 -5.59
C ALA A 226 29.95 -31.11 -4.64
N ALA A 227 30.50 -31.41 -3.46
CA ALA A 227 30.88 -30.40 -2.47
C ALA A 227 32.09 -29.54 -2.87
N ARG A 228 32.83 -29.90 -3.94
CA ARG A 228 33.85 -29.02 -4.55
C ARG A 228 33.34 -28.20 -5.74
N GLY A 229 32.13 -28.46 -6.24
CA GLY A 229 31.52 -27.68 -7.34
C GLY A 229 30.44 -26.69 -6.87
N ALA A 230 29.87 -26.87 -5.68
CA ALA A 230 28.74 -26.08 -5.19
C ALA A 230 29.14 -24.78 -4.45
N GLU A 231 30.40 -24.61 -4.02
CA GLU A 231 30.89 -23.32 -3.48
C GLU A 231 31.09 -22.26 -4.57
N VAL A 232 31.26 -22.67 -5.83
CA VAL A 232 31.47 -21.74 -6.96
C VAL A 232 30.13 -21.17 -7.46
N GLY A 233 29.08 -22.00 -7.62
CA GLY A 233 27.79 -21.54 -8.14
C GLY A 233 26.92 -20.69 -7.19
N GLY A 234 27.26 -20.64 -5.89
CA GLY A 234 26.59 -19.76 -4.93
C GLY A 234 27.01 -18.30 -5.03
N HIS A 235 28.29 -18.07 -5.35
CA HIS A 235 28.83 -16.72 -5.56
C HIS A 235 28.32 -16.13 -6.88
N GLU A 236 28.29 -16.94 -7.95
CA GLU A 236 27.84 -16.52 -9.28
C GLU A 236 26.35 -16.14 -9.31
N ARG A 237 25.47 -16.89 -8.62
CA ARG A 237 24.05 -16.51 -8.49
C ARG A 237 23.86 -15.21 -7.70
N GLY A 238 24.74 -14.93 -6.75
CA GLY A 238 24.77 -13.66 -6.01
C GLY A 238 25.19 -12.49 -6.90
N GLU A 239 26.17 -12.69 -7.76
CA GLU A 239 26.65 -11.67 -8.70
C GLU A 239 25.63 -11.38 -9.81
N LEU A 240 24.93 -12.39 -10.31
CA LEU A 240 23.85 -12.20 -11.30
C LEU A 240 22.67 -11.40 -10.73
N GLN A 241 22.32 -11.63 -9.46
CA GLN A 241 21.30 -10.82 -8.77
C GLN A 241 21.76 -9.38 -8.55
N ARG A 242 23.06 -9.17 -8.27
CA ARG A 242 23.65 -7.82 -8.18
C ARG A 242 23.61 -7.11 -9.54
N ALA A 243 24.02 -7.77 -10.62
CA ALA A 243 23.97 -7.22 -11.98
C ALA A 243 22.53 -6.82 -12.37
N ARG A 244 21.55 -7.67 -12.09
CA ARG A 244 20.13 -7.36 -12.36
C ARG A 244 19.63 -6.17 -11.55
N GLN A 245 20.04 -6.04 -10.30
CA GLN A 245 19.67 -4.91 -9.45
C GLN A 245 20.31 -3.60 -9.95
N ILE A 246 21.55 -3.65 -10.44
CA ILE A 246 22.25 -2.51 -11.04
C ILE A 246 21.48 -2.03 -12.29
N ILE A 247 21.08 -2.93 -13.19
CA ILE A 247 20.30 -2.58 -14.40
C ILE A 247 18.99 -1.87 -14.04
N ILE A 248 18.28 -2.35 -13.01
CA ILE A 248 17.03 -1.72 -12.54
C ILE A 248 17.29 -0.30 -12.01
N ASN A 249 18.37 -0.11 -11.26
CA ASN A 249 18.74 1.19 -10.70
C ASN A 249 19.11 2.19 -11.82
N VAL A 250 19.88 1.76 -12.83
CA VAL A 250 20.23 2.57 -14.01
C VAL A 250 18.97 2.98 -14.79
N GLY A 251 18.01 2.06 -14.98
CA GLY A 251 16.73 2.38 -15.62
C GLY A 251 15.91 3.42 -14.84
N GLY A 252 15.90 3.34 -13.51
CA GLY A 252 15.25 4.34 -12.65
C GLY A 252 15.90 5.73 -12.72
N LEU A 253 17.23 5.78 -12.79
CA LEU A 253 17.99 7.03 -12.94
C LEU A 253 17.74 7.66 -14.31
N SER A 254 17.72 6.86 -15.39
CA SER A 254 17.39 7.32 -16.74
C SER A 254 16.00 7.96 -16.82
N ASN A 255 14.98 7.34 -16.21
CA ASN A 255 13.62 7.90 -16.15
C ASN A 255 13.55 9.23 -15.38
N THR A 256 14.36 9.38 -14.32
CA THR A 256 14.44 10.62 -13.55
C THR A 256 15.07 11.73 -14.38
N LEU A 257 16.14 11.40 -15.12
CA LEU A 257 16.82 12.32 -16.02
C LEU A 257 15.90 12.77 -17.17
N GLN A 258 15.08 11.85 -17.72
CA GLN A 258 14.07 12.18 -18.72
C GLN A 258 12.99 13.14 -18.19
N ARG A 259 12.51 12.94 -16.96
CA ARG A 259 11.53 13.86 -16.34
C ARG A 259 12.10 15.25 -16.15
N LEU A 260 13.37 15.36 -15.74
CA LEU A 260 14.05 16.65 -15.63
C LEU A 260 14.16 17.32 -17.00
N LEU A 261 14.62 16.60 -18.03
CA LEU A 261 14.73 17.13 -19.40
C LEU A 261 13.38 17.60 -19.97
N HIS A 262 12.31 16.84 -19.72
CA HIS A 262 10.96 17.16 -20.21
C HIS A 262 10.31 18.32 -19.43
N THR A 263 10.61 18.48 -18.14
CA THR A 263 10.08 19.58 -17.32
C THR A 263 10.66 20.93 -17.74
N HIS A 264 11.89 20.95 -18.26
CA HIS A 264 12.62 22.17 -18.59
C HIS A 264 12.67 22.49 -20.10
N GLY A 265 11.83 21.84 -20.91
CA GLY A 265 11.65 22.20 -22.33
C GLY A 265 12.93 22.12 -23.18
N GLY A 266 13.90 21.29 -22.77
CA GLY A 266 15.17 21.09 -23.49
C GLY A 266 16.20 22.21 -23.31
N ALA A 267 16.01 23.19 -22.42
CA ALA A 267 17.00 24.21 -22.14
C ALA A 267 17.32 24.26 -20.64
N ILE A 268 18.47 23.70 -20.26
CA ILE A 268 18.98 23.75 -18.89
C ILE A 268 19.55 25.16 -18.69
N HIS A 269 18.81 26.02 -18.00
CA HIS A 269 19.20 27.42 -17.79
C HIS A 269 19.83 27.67 -16.42
N ASP A 270 19.77 26.69 -15.50
CA ASP A 270 20.24 26.84 -14.12
C ASP A 270 21.48 25.95 -13.85
N VAL A 271 22.50 26.56 -13.24
CA VAL A 271 23.73 25.88 -12.78
C VAL A 271 23.41 24.84 -11.69
N ALA A 272 22.38 25.07 -10.88
CA ALA A 272 21.94 24.11 -9.88
C ALA A 272 21.39 22.81 -10.51
N GLU A 273 20.72 22.92 -11.66
CA GLU A 273 20.19 21.77 -12.40
C GLU A 273 21.31 20.98 -13.10
N LEU A 274 22.28 21.68 -13.70
CA LEU A 274 23.50 21.06 -14.23
C LEU A 274 24.22 20.25 -13.15
N THR A 275 24.36 20.81 -11.95
CA THR A 275 24.97 20.11 -10.81
C THR A 275 24.19 18.85 -10.42
N ARG A 276 22.85 18.91 -10.46
CA ARG A 276 21.98 17.77 -10.14
C ARG A 276 22.07 16.67 -11.20
N ILE A 277 22.11 17.04 -12.48
CA ILE A 277 22.28 16.12 -13.62
C ILE A 277 23.66 15.46 -13.54
N GLN A 278 24.71 16.22 -13.22
CA GLN A 278 26.05 15.70 -13.03
C GLN A 278 26.12 14.68 -11.88
N GLY A 279 25.42 14.93 -10.77
CA GLY A 279 25.29 13.96 -9.68
C GLY A 279 24.65 12.64 -10.13
N LEU A 280 23.54 12.71 -10.87
CA LEU A 280 22.86 11.51 -11.41
C LEU A 280 23.75 10.72 -12.38
N LEU A 281 24.51 11.41 -13.23
CA LEU A 281 25.42 10.75 -14.17
C LEU A 281 26.62 10.12 -13.46
N THR A 282 27.11 10.74 -12.39
CA THR A 282 28.15 10.15 -11.54
C THR A 282 27.65 8.84 -10.92
N ASP A 283 26.42 8.83 -10.41
CA ASP A 283 25.80 7.62 -9.84
C ASP A 283 25.60 6.52 -10.90
N ILE A 284 25.19 6.89 -12.12
CA ILE A 284 25.10 5.95 -13.25
C ILE A 284 26.49 5.39 -13.59
N ASN A 285 27.52 6.22 -13.66
CA ASN A 285 28.87 5.80 -14.01
C ASN A 285 29.45 4.83 -12.96
N VAL A 286 29.23 5.10 -11.67
CA VAL A 286 29.61 4.18 -10.59
C VAL A 286 28.93 2.83 -10.75
N GLN A 287 27.64 2.82 -11.10
CA GLN A 287 26.88 1.59 -11.34
C GLN A 287 27.36 0.81 -12.58
N LEU A 288 27.70 1.51 -13.67
CA LEU A 288 28.26 0.89 -14.87
C LEU A 288 29.66 0.30 -14.61
N ASN A 289 30.51 0.98 -13.83
CA ASN A 289 31.83 0.47 -13.45
C ASN A 289 31.72 -0.80 -12.57
N GLN A 290 30.71 -0.88 -11.70
CA GLN A 290 30.41 -2.11 -10.97
C GLN A 290 29.98 -3.26 -11.90
N LEU A 291 29.29 -2.95 -13.00
CA LEU A 291 28.90 -3.93 -14.01
C LEU A 291 30.14 -4.46 -14.76
N HIS A 292 31.09 -3.59 -15.14
CA HIS A 292 32.36 -3.98 -15.74
C HIS A 292 33.22 -4.87 -14.84
N ALA A 293 33.24 -4.60 -13.53
CA ALA A 293 33.94 -5.45 -12.57
C ALA A 293 33.35 -6.87 -12.52
N ILE A 294 32.03 -7.01 -12.74
CA ILE A 294 31.35 -8.32 -12.85
C ILE A 294 31.68 -8.97 -14.22
N GLU A 295 31.83 -8.18 -15.28
CA GLU A 295 32.21 -8.66 -16.62
C GLU A 295 33.63 -9.26 -16.65
N ASP A 296 34.61 -8.63 -16.01
CA ASP A 296 35.99 -9.15 -15.95
C ASP A 296 36.06 -10.52 -15.25
N ILE A 297 35.18 -10.76 -14.28
CA ILE A 297 35.01 -12.04 -13.60
C ILE A 297 34.41 -13.08 -14.55
N VAL A 298 33.41 -12.69 -15.37
CA VAL A 298 32.77 -13.57 -16.35
C VAL A 298 33.71 -13.94 -17.51
N LYS A 299 34.52 -12.99 -18.01
CA LYS A 299 35.47 -13.25 -19.11
C LYS A 299 36.64 -14.16 -18.72
N HIS A 300 37.08 -14.12 -17.46
CA HIS A 300 38.18 -14.98 -16.99
C HIS A 300 37.79 -16.45 -16.80
N ASP A 301 36.49 -16.78 -16.84
CA ASP A 301 35.99 -18.17 -16.73
C ASP A 301 34.96 -18.52 -17.82
N GLU A 302 35.26 -18.13 -19.06
CA GLU A 302 34.43 -18.34 -20.26
C GLU A 302 34.04 -19.82 -20.47
N ALA A 303 34.90 -20.75 -20.04
CA ALA A 303 34.66 -22.19 -20.11
C ALA A 303 33.65 -22.68 -19.05
N GLN A 304 33.57 -22.07 -17.87
CA GLN A 304 32.48 -22.34 -16.92
C GLN A 304 31.19 -21.64 -17.34
N PHE A 305 31.28 -20.42 -17.83
CA PHE A 305 30.13 -19.65 -18.29
C PHE A 305 29.37 -20.38 -19.42
N ASN A 306 30.07 -20.86 -20.44
CA ASN A 306 29.49 -21.64 -21.54
C ASN A 306 28.95 -23.02 -21.10
N ARG A 307 29.41 -23.56 -19.96
CA ARG A 307 28.87 -24.79 -19.37
C ARG A 307 27.61 -24.54 -18.54
N LEU A 308 27.52 -23.38 -17.88
CA LEU A 308 26.38 -22.96 -17.07
C LEU A 308 25.22 -22.43 -17.93
N PHE A 309 25.51 -21.89 -19.10
CA PHE A 309 24.55 -21.31 -20.03
C PHE A 309 24.75 -21.88 -21.45
N PRO A 310 24.21 -23.08 -21.75
CA PRO A 310 24.36 -23.71 -23.06
C PRO A 310 23.51 -23.06 -24.15
N ASP A 311 22.71 -22.04 -23.83
CA ASP A 311 21.87 -21.32 -24.79
C ASP A 311 22.69 -20.22 -25.50
N PRO A 312 23.02 -20.39 -26.80
CA PRO A 312 23.84 -19.45 -27.54
C PRO A 312 23.19 -18.07 -27.69
N ALA A 313 21.86 -17.97 -27.58
CA ALA A 313 21.13 -16.71 -27.72
C ALA A 313 21.31 -15.80 -26.50
N LEU A 314 21.42 -16.39 -25.30
CA LEU A 314 21.68 -15.64 -24.06
C LEU A 314 23.13 -15.14 -24.04
N VAL A 315 24.08 -15.99 -24.46
CA VAL A 315 25.51 -15.63 -24.53
C VAL A 315 25.74 -14.54 -25.60
N ALA A 316 25.08 -14.65 -26.76
CA ALA A 316 25.10 -13.61 -27.78
C ALA A 316 24.46 -12.28 -27.29
N GLY A 317 23.36 -12.37 -26.53
CA GLY A 317 22.74 -11.20 -25.90
C GLY A 317 23.66 -10.47 -24.92
N ILE A 318 24.42 -11.21 -24.11
CA ILE A 318 25.36 -10.66 -23.13
C ILE A 318 26.60 -10.06 -23.81
N ALA A 319 27.15 -10.73 -24.84
CA ALA A 319 28.27 -10.19 -25.61
C ALA A 319 27.89 -8.90 -26.37
N GLU A 320 26.64 -8.77 -26.80
CA GLU A 320 26.10 -7.56 -27.42
C GLU A 320 25.79 -6.47 -26.39
N GLU A 321 25.34 -6.83 -25.19
CA GLU A 321 25.24 -5.92 -24.03
C GLU A 321 26.61 -5.32 -23.66
N ASN A 322 27.72 -6.04 -23.84
CA ASN A 322 29.07 -5.53 -23.55
C ASN A 322 29.51 -4.40 -24.50
N ASN A 323 29.20 -4.49 -25.79
CA ASN A 323 29.42 -3.37 -26.73
C ASN A 323 28.56 -2.14 -26.36
N LEU A 324 27.45 -2.39 -25.67
CA LEU A 324 26.48 -1.41 -25.25
C LEU A 324 26.88 -0.70 -23.96
N VAL A 325 27.45 -1.41 -22.98
CA VAL A 325 28.05 -0.78 -21.78
C VAL A 325 29.20 0.14 -22.18
N HIS A 326 30.08 -0.32 -23.08
CA HIS A 326 31.15 0.50 -23.62
C HIS A 326 30.62 1.72 -24.40
N GLY A 327 29.55 1.53 -25.19
CA GLY A 327 28.86 2.63 -25.87
C GLY A 327 28.27 3.66 -24.90
N LEU A 328 27.64 3.22 -23.81
CA LEU A 328 27.09 4.11 -22.78
C LEU A 328 28.18 4.89 -22.04
N GLN A 329 29.32 4.27 -21.73
CA GLN A 329 30.47 4.97 -21.15
C GLN A 329 31.01 6.06 -22.08
N LEU A 330 31.17 5.77 -23.38
CA LEU A 330 31.62 6.75 -24.36
C LEU A 330 30.66 7.95 -24.45
N ILE A 331 29.34 7.69 -24.35
CA ILE A 331 28.32 8.75 -24.36
C ILE A 331 28.40 9.60 -23.08
N ILE A 332 28.62 8.98 -21.90
CA ILE A 332 28.80 9.69 -20.63
C ILE A 332 30.07 10.55 -20.67
N GLU A 333 31.20 10.01 -21.14
CA GLU A 333 32.44 10.76 -21.28
C GLU A 333 32.33 11.92 -22.28
N GLN A 334 31.57 11.74 -23.36
CA GLN A 334 31.27 12.84 -24.29
C GLN A 334 30.41 13.91 -23.61
N PHE A 335 29.38 13.51 -22.87
CA PHE A 335 28.55 14.45 -22.12
C PHE A 335 29.37 15.26 -21.11
N GLU A 336 30.21 14.60 -20.30
CA GLU A 336 31.08 15.26 -19.32
C GLU A 336 32.03 16.26 -19.99
N ARG A 337 32.60 15.90 -21.15
CA ARG A 337 33.41 16.82 -21.97
C ARG A 337 32.63 18.03 -22.46
N HIS A 338 31.38 17.85 -22.89
CA HIS A 338 30.54 18.97 -23.35
C HIS A 338 30.10 19.88 -22.21
N VAL A 339 29.79 19.33 -21.04
CA VAL A 339 29.45 20.11 -19.83
C VAL A 339 30.65 20.90 -19.35
N THR A 340 31.82 20.26 -19.22
CA THR A 340 33.06 20.95 -18.80
C THR A 340 33.54 21.99 -19.82
N GLY A 341 33.27 21.77 -21.12
CA GLY A 341 33.53 22.73 -22.19
C GLY A 341 32.49 23.85 -22.32
N GLY A 342 31.40 23.83 -21.55
CA GLY A 342 30.34 24.84 -21.60
C GLY A 342 29.43 24.78 -22.84
N ASP A 343 29.48 23.69 -23.62
CA ASP A 343 28.63 23.51 -24.80
C ASP A 343 27.32 22.80 -24.43
N ALA A 344 26.35 23.59 -23.95
CA ALA A 344 25.04 23.07 -23.53
C ALA A 344 24.25 22.39 -24.66
N ARG A 345 24.47 22.77 -25.92
CA ARG A 345 23.78 22.14 -27.06
C ARG A 345 24.32 20.75 -27.34
N ALA A 346 25.64 20.60 -27.34
CA ALA A 346 26.28 19.30 -27.50
C ALA A 346 25.99 18.37 -26.30
N ALA A 347 25.98 18.91 -25.08
CA ALA A 347 25.59 18.16 -23.88
C ALA A 347 24.15 17.62 -23.98
N ASN A 348 23.20 18.45 -24.43
CA ASN A 348 21.84 17.99 -24.66
C ASN A 348 21.74 16.90 -25.74
N ALA A 349 22.51 17.02 -26.83
CA ALA A 349 22.55 16.00 -27.88
C ALA A 349 23.06 14.65 -27.35
N SER A 350 24.12 14.65 -26.53
CA SER A 350 24.63 13.44 -25.88
C SER A 350 23.61 12.80 -24.93
N LEU A 351 22.83 13.61 -24.18
CA LEU A 351 21.77 13.08 -23.31
C LEU A 351 20.62 12.45 -24.08
N LEU A 352 20.21 13.05 -25.19
CA LEU A 352 19.20 12.49 -26.09
C LEU A 352 19.66 11.14 -26.65
N HIS A 353 20.92 11.07 -27.10
CA HIS A 353 21.49 9.83 -27.60
C HIS A 353 21.60 8.75 -26.51
N PHE A 354 22.02 9.11 -25.30
CA PHE A 354 22.03 8.22 -24.14
C PHE A 354 20.64 7.63 -23.86
N HIS A 355 19.60 8.47 -23.91
CA HIS A 355 18.23 8.05 -23.67
C HIS A 355 17.71 7.08 -24.74
N GLU A 356 17.98 7.35 -26.02
CA GLU A 356 17.61 6.47 -27.12
C GLU A 356 18.24 5.08 -26.97
N VAL A 357 19.53 5.03 -26.61
CA VAL A 357 20.26 3.78 -26.41
C VAL A 357 19.68 2.98 -25.23
N ILE A 358 19.40 3.62 -24.09
CA ILE A 358 18.76 2.94 -22.94
C ILE A 358 17.34 2.49 -23.26
N THR A 359 16.59 3.30 -23.99
CA THR A 359 15.21 2.96 -24.37
C THR A 359 15.20 1.72 -25.25
N HIS A 360 16.07 1.68 -26.26
CA HIS A 360 16.17 0.54 -27.16
C HIS A 360 16.60 -0.74 -26.43
N LEU A 361 17.53 -0.62 -25.46
CA LEU A 361 17.96 -1.71 -24.58
C LEU A 361 16.79 -2.30 -23.78
N LEU A 362 16.03 -1.44 -23.11
CA LEU A 362 14.94 -1.87 -22.23
C LEU A 362 13.83 -2.54 -23.04
N GLU A 363 13.48 -1.98 -24.20
CA GLU A 363 12.48 -2.56 -25.11
C GLU A 363 12.92 -3.92 -25.65
N ARG A 364 14.19 -4.06 -26.05
CA ARG A 364 14.74 -5.32 -26.56
C ARG A 364 14.75 -6.43 -25.49
N ASN A 365 14.99 -6.07 -24.23
CA ASN A 365 14.96 -6.99 -23.09
C ASN A 365 13.54 -7.24 -22.52
N GLY A 366 12.50 -6.80 -23.22
CA GLY A 366 11.10 -6.99 -22.82
C GLY A 366 10.71 -6.20 -21.56
N ILE A 367 11.50 -5.19 -21.19
CA ILE A 367 11.24 -4.32 -20.05
C ILE A 367 10.47 -3.11 -20.58
N ASP A 368 9.15 -3.14 -20.40
CA ASP A 368 8.29 -2.01 -20.75
C ASP A 368 8.53 -0.83 -19.81
N ILE A 369 9.27 0.15 -20.32
CA ILE A 369 9.67 1.39 -19.65
C ILE A 369 8.45 2.19 -19.17
N ARG A 370 7.32 2.09 -19.88
CA ARG A 370 6.07 2.79 -19.53
C ARG A 370 5.49 2.27 -18.21
N ASN A 371 5.86 1.06 -17.81
CA ASN A 371 5.40 0.40 -16.58
C ASN A 371 6.38 0.52 -15.40
N ILE A 372 7.56 1.12 -15.59
CA ILE A 372 8.50 1.38 -14.49
C ILE A 372 8.01 2.58 -13.67
N ARG A 373 7.11 2.33 -12.71
CA ARG A 373 6.79 3.33 -11.67
C ARG A 373 7.99 3.48 -10.74
N VAL A 374 8.73 4.58 -10.88
CA VAL A 374 9.69 5.03 -9.85
C VAL A 374 8.96 5.11 -8.51
N HIS A 375 9.21 4.14 -7.62
CA HIS A 375 8.77 4.19 -6.23
C HIS A 375 9.78 5.05 -5.47
N GLY A 376 9.41 6.30 -5.22
CA GLY A 376 10.16 7.22 -4.38
C GLY A 376 10.73 8.41 -5.12
N ALA A 377 9.98 9.52 -5.06
CA ALA A 377 10.50 10.86 -4.84
C ALA A 377 9.47 11.59 -3.99
#